data_AF-A0A3Q0KZ50-F1
#
_entry.id   AF-A0A3Q0KZ50-F1
#
_cell.length_a   1.000
_cell.length_b   1.000
_cell.length_c   1.000
_cell.angle_alpha   90.00
_cell.angle_beta   90.00
_cell.angle_gamma   90.00
#
_symmetry.space_group_name_H-M   'P 1'
#
loop_
_entity.id
_entity.type
_entity.pdbx_description
1 polymer ?
#
loop_
_entity_poly.entity_id
_entity_poly.type
_entity_poly.pdbx_seq_one_letter_code
_entity_poly.pdbx_strand_id
1 'polypeptide(L)'
;MLGEDIVKNIFDTLKINKKILLPEVIIFVKADIETINNRIEARGGTVQWYGDAVTQNNSVESAYHKVFKWFDIPIVEVDTSEKYGRSVEENYLLMKEQVEHVLSGGSNFYSF
;
A
#
# COMPACT_ATOMS: atom_id res chain seq x y z
N MET A 1 12.64 12.43 14.64
CA MET A 1 11.47 11.94 13.89
C MET A 1 10.23 12.65 14.43
N LEU A 2 9.27 13.01 13.58
CA LEU A 2 7.99 13.54 14.04
C LEU A 2 7.20 12.42 14.74
N GLY A 3 6.57 12.71 15.88
CA GLY A 3 5.73 11.76 16.59
C GLY A 3 4.44 11.45 15.84
N GLU A 4 3.87 10.26 16.05
CA GLU A 4 2.66 9.78 15.37
C GLU A 4 1.49 10.78 15.49
N ASP A 5 1.27 11.31 16.69
CA ASP A 5 0.19 12.27 16.97
C ASP A 5 0.31 13.56 16.15
N ILE A 6 1.54 14.03 15.92
CA ILE A 6 1.80 15.23 15.12
C ILE A 6 1.43 14.95 13.66
N VAL A 7 1.82 13.78 13.14
CA VAL A 7 1.52 13.40 11.76
C VAL A 7 0.02 13.22 11.57
N LYS A 8 -0.66 12.51 12.47
CA LYS A 8 -2.12 12.33 12.43
C LYS A 8 -2.85 13.67 12.45
N ASN A 9 -2.45 14.60 13.31
CA ASN A 9 -3.08 15.91 13.42
C ASN A 9 -2.95 16.74 12.12
N ILE A 10 -1.83 16.60 11.40
CA ILE A 10 -1.67 17.21 10.07
C ILE A 10 -2.70 16.64 9.09
N PHE A 11 -2.88 15.32 9.05
CA PHE A 11 -3.87 14.68 8.18
C PHE A 11 -5.31 15.08 8.53
N ASP A 12 -5.65 15.12 9.83
CA ASP A 12 -6.97 15.55 10.30
C ASP A 12 -7.26 17.01 9.88
N THR A 13 -6.27 17.90 10.03
CA THR A 13 -6.38 19.31 9.63
C THR A 13 -6.55 19.47 8.11
N LEU A 14 -5.83 18.67 7.32
CA LEU A 14 -5.95 18.68 5.86
C LEU A 14 -7.31 18.13 5.39
N LYS A 15 -7.82 17.08 6.05
CA LYS A 15 -9.13 16.48 5.77
C LYS A 15 -10.26 17.48 6.01
N ILE A 16 -10.23 18.21 7.12
CA ILE A 16 -11.25 19.20 7.49
C ILE A 16 -11.26 20.39 6.52
N ASN A 17 -10.09 20.86 6.07
CA ASN A 17 -9.98 22.11 5.33
C ASN A 17 -10.16 21.99 3.80
N LYS A 18 -10.06 20.79 3.20
CA LYS A 18 -9.90 20.68 1.74
C LYS A 18 -10.98 19.96 0.94
N LYS A 19 -12.14 19.57 1.52
CA LYS A 19 -13.16 18.77 0.79
C LYS A 19 -12.53 17.60 0.01
N ILE A 20 -11.52 16.95 0.60
CA ILE A 20 -10.77 15.89 -0.07
C ILE A 20 -11.71 14.69 -0.22
N LEU A 21 -11.95 14.29 -1.46
CA LEU A 21 -12.64 13.04 -1.76
C LEU A 21 -11.72 11.89 -1.34
N LEU A 22 -12.21 11.08 -0.41
CA LEU A 22 -11.55 9.85 -0.01
C LEU A 22 -11.97 8.72 -0.96
N PRO A 23 -11.07 7.77 -1.27
CA PRO A 23 -11.42 6.62 -2.09
C PRO A 23 -12.37 5.68 -1.35
N GLU A 24 -13.15 4.89 -2.10
CA GLU A 24 -13.99 3.83 -1.55
C GLU A 24 -13.19 2.59 -1.16
N VAL A 25 -12.03 2.36 -1.80
CA VAL A 25 -11.10 1.27 -1.51
C VAL A 25 -9.67 1.76 -1.71
N ILE A 26 -8.75 1.36 -0.81
CA ILE A 26 -7.31 1.51 -0.99
C ILE A 26 -6.75 0.21 -1.55
N ILE A 27 -6.03 0.28 -2.67
CA ILE A 27 -5.30 -0.87 -3.21
C ILE A 27 -3.84 -0.71 -2.80
N PHE A 28 -3.36 -1.62 -1.96
CA PHE A 28 -1.97 -1.65 -1.51
C PHE A 28 -1.22 -2.77 -2.21
N VAL A 29 -0.44 -2.40 -3.23
CA VAL A 29 0.41 -3.34 -3.96
C VAL A 29 1.72 -3.50 -3.21
N LYS A 30 2.05 -4.74 -2.84
CA LYS A 30 3.27 -5.08 -2.10
C LYS A 30 4.05 -6.19 -2.80
N ALA A 31 5.29 -6.37 -2.36
CA ALA A 31 6.16 -7.46 -2.75
C ALA A 31 7.18 -7.70 -1.63
N ASP A 32 7.71 -8.91 -1.55
CA ASP A 32 8.82 -9.21 -0.63
C ASP A 32 10.11 -8.51 -1.05
N ILE A 33 11.04 -8.42 -0.08
CA ILE A 33 12.29 -7.69 -0.25
C ILE A 33 13.16 -8.25 -1.38
N GLU A 34 13.12 -9.56 -1.60
CA GLU A 34 13.84 -10.22 -2.69
C GLU A 34 13.32 -9.75 -4.04
N THR A 35 11.99 -9.82 -4.23
CA THR A 35 11.34 -9.32 -5.45
C THR A 35 11.62 -7.83 -5.68
N ILE A 36 11.58 -7.00 -4.62
CA ILE A 36 11.86 -5.56 -4.72
C ILE A 36 13.31 -5.33 -5.17
N ASN A 37 14.28 -6.01 -4.56
CA ASN A 37 15.69 -5.89 -4.90
C ASN A 37 15.96 -6.31 -6.34
N ASN A 38 15.43 -7.46 -6.75
CA ASN A 38 15.54 -7.95 -8.13
C ASN A 38 14.99 -6.92 -9.14
N ARG A 39 13.82 -6.33 -8.85
CA ARG A 39 13.22 -5.30 -9.71
C ARG A 39 14.04 -4.02 -9.77
N ILE A 40 14.67 -3.59 -8.66
CA ILE A 40 15.54 -2.40 -8.64
C ILE A 40 16.81 -2.66 -9.47
N GLU A 41 17.44 -3.82 -9.29
CA GLU A 41 18.62 -4.22 -10.05
C GLU A 41 18.33 -4.32 -11.56
N ALA A 42 17.21 -4.93 -11.92
CA ALA A 42 16.79 -5.14 -13.30
C ALA A 42 16.46 -3.84 -14.06
N ARG A 43 16.11 -2.75 -13.35
CA ARG A 43 15.82 -1.44 -13.99
C ARG A 43 17.03 -0.85 -14.71
N GLY A 44 18.25 -1.24 -14.36
CA GLY A 44 19.47 -0.80 -15.02
C GLY A 44 19.74 0.70 -14.88
N GLY A 45 20.62 1.08 -13.96
CA GLY A 45 21.03 2.47 -13.78
C GLY A 45 22.10 2.61 -12.71
N THR A 46 22.97 3.61 -12.84
CA THR A 46 24.01 3.92 -11.85
C THR A 46 23.50 4.76 -10.68
N VAL A 47 22.31 5.34 -10.81
CA VAL A 47 21.69 6.22 -9.82
C VAL A 47 20.51 5.50 -9.19
N GLN A 48 20.65 5.17 -7.91
CA GLN A 48 19.56 4.67 -7.10
C GLN A 48 18.60 5.81 -6.74
N TRP A 49 17.29 5.58 -6.91
CA TRP A 49 16.28 6.55 -6.51
C TRP A 49 16.16 6.56 -4.99
N TYR A 50 15.93 7.75 -4.39
CA TYR A 50 15.74 7.87 -2.94
C TYR A 50 14.66 6.91 -2.40
N GLY A 51 13.56 6.74 -3.14
CA GLY A 51 12.49 5.81 -2.79
C GLY A 51 12.94 4.34 -2.77
N ASP A 52 13.83 3.94 -3.68
CA ASP A 52 14.40 2.58 -3.70
C ASP A 52 15.28 2.36 -2.47
N ALA A 53 16.17 3.32 -2.16
CA ALA A 53 17.02 3.24 -0.98
C ALA A 53 16.21 3.20 0.33
N VAL A 54 15.14 3.99 0.44
CA VAL A 54 14.25 3.96 1.60
C VAL A 54 13.55 2.61 1.72
N THR A 55 13.06 2.06 0.61
CA THR A 55 12.31 0.78 0.59
C THR A 55 13.20 -0.41 0.93
N GLN A 56 14.47 -0.40 0.51
CA GLN A 56 15.42 -1.46 0.84
C GLN A 56 15.88 -1.43 2.30
N ASN A 57 15.97 -0.25 2.90
CA ASN A 57 16.54 -0.06 4.24
C ASN A 57 15.48 0.03 5.35
N ASN A 58 14.19 0.12 5.02
CA ASN A 58 13.11 0.31 5.99
C ASN A 58 11.89 -0.54 5.67
N SER A 59 11.13 -0.92 6.69
CA SER A 59 9.80 -1.54 6.50
C SER A 59 8.78 -0.47 6.13
N VAL A 60 8.68 -0.16 4.84
CA VAL A 60 7.71 0.81 4.31
C VAL A 60 6.27 0.28 4.44
N GLU A 61 6.08 -1.04 4.34
CA GLU A 61 4.80 -1.72 4.56
C GLU A 61 4.19 -1.39 5.94
N SER A 62 4.96 -1.53 7.01
CA SER A 62 4.50 -1.20 8.36
C SER A 62 4.10 0.27 8.51
N ALA A 63 4.77 1.18 7.80
CA ALA A 63 4.44 2.60 7.82
C ALA A 63 3.10 2.87 7.11
N TYR A 64 2.86 2.24 5.95
CA TYR A 64 1.59 2.34 5.24
C TYR A 64 0.42 1.79 6.07
N HIS A 65 0.58 0.61 6.70
CA HIS A 65 -0.46 0.05 7.57
C HIS A 65 -0.85 0.98 8.72
N LYS A 66 0.12 1.68 9.33
CA LYS A 66 -0.18 2.68 10.36
C LYS A 66 -1.00 3.84 9.83
N VAL A 67 -0.65 4.35 8.65
CA VAL A 67 -1.40 5.44 8.01
C VAL A 67 -2.80 4.99 7.63
N PHE A 68 -2.95 3.78 7.08
CA PHE A 68 -4.26 3.28 6.67
C PHE A 68 -5.23 3.12 7.85
N LYS A 69 -4.74 2.77 9.05
CA LYS A 69 -5.55 2.72 10.28
C LYS A 69 -6.16 4.06 10.68
N TRP A 70 -5.68 5.18 10.15
CA TRP A 70 -6.27 6.49 10.40
C TRP A 70 -7.51 6.77 9.54
N PHE A 71 -7.78 5.92 8.55
CA PHE A 71 -8.91 6.05 7.63
C PHE A 71 -9.84 4.86 7.78
N ASP A 72 -11.14 5.14 7.83
CA ASP A 72 -12.20 4.13 7.75
C ASP A 72 -12.49 3.82 6.28
N ILE A 73 -11.50 3.23 5.58
CA ILE A 73 -11.55 2.86 4.17
C ILE A 73 -11.03 1.42 4.04
N PRO A 74 -11.74 0.52 3.37
CA PRO A 74 -11.27 -0.84 3.19
C PRO A 74 -9.99 -0.90 2.35
N ILE A 75 -9.13 -1.85 2.69
CA ILE A 75 -7.81 -2.03 2.06
C ILE A 75 -7.80 -3.39 1.37
N VAL A 76 -7.41 -3.40 0.10
CA VAL A 76 -7.14 -4.61 -0.68
C VAL A 76 -5.63 -4.71 -0.87
N GLU A 77 -5.03 -5.75 -0.29
CA GLU A 77 -3.59 -6.00 -0.40
C GLU A 77 -3.29 -6.98 -1.53
N VAL A 78 -2.47 -6.53 -2.48
CA VAL A 78 -2.06 -7.33 -3.64
C VAL A 78 -0.59 -7.64 -3.53
N ASP A 79 -0.27 -8.87 -3.13
CA ASP A 79 1.11 -9.34 -3.05
C ASP A 79 1.58 -9.86 -4.41
N THR A 80 2.49 -9.09 -5.02
CA THR A 80 3.07 -9.35 -6.34
C THR A 80 4.45 -10.01 -6.27
N SER A 81 4.79 -10.62 -5.13
CA SER A 81 6.08 -11.31 -4.95
C SER A 81 6.29 -12.41 -5.99
N GLU A 82 7.51 -12.51 -6.53
CA GLU A 82 7.87 -13.48 -7.57
C GLU A 82 7.71 -14.93 -7.11
N LYS A 83 7.81 -15.20 -5.80
CA LYS A 83 7.56 -16.54 -5.21
C LYS A 83 6.18 -17.13 -5.52
N TYR A 84 5.20 -16.28 -5.85
CA TYR A 84 3.86 -16.75 -6.23
C TYR A 84 3.77 -17.16 -7.69
N GLY A 85 4.77 -16.85 -8.52
CA GLY A 85 4.83 -17.24 -9.94
C GLY A 85 3.70 -16.66 -10.80
N ARG A 86 3.02 -15.60 -10.34
CA ARG A 86 1.86 -15.02 -11.01
C ARG A 86 2.27 -14.00 -12.07
N SER A 87 1.57 -14.02 -13.21
CA SER A 87 1.67 -12.97 -14.22
C SER A 87 1.03 -11.65 -13.72
N VAL A 88 1.24 -10.57 -14.48
CA VAL A 88 0.60 -9.29 -14.21
C VAL A 88 -0.92 -9.40 -14.32
N GLU A 89 -1.42 -10.13 -15.33
CA GLU A 89 -2.84 -10.38 -15.57
C GLU A 89 -3.47 -11.16 -14.43
N GLU A 90 -2.79 -12.19 -13.90
CA GLU A 90 -3.30 -12.97 -12.77
C GLU A 90 -3.39 -12.11 -11.50
N ASN A 91 -2.38 -11.28 -11.21
CA ASN A 91 -2.44 -10.33 -10.10
C ASN A 91 -3.56 -9.31 -10.27
N TYR A 92 -3.79 -8.83 -11.50
CA TYR A 92 -4.88 -7.91 -11.81
C TYR A 92 -6.26 -8.53 -11.58
N LEU A 93 -6.47 -9.78 -12.04
CA LEU A 93 -7.73 -10.48 -11.85
C LEU A 93 -8.04 -10.72 -10.37
N LEU A 94 -7.03 -11.14 -9.58
CA LEU A 94 -7.15 -11.29 -8.13
C LEU A 94 -7.50 -9.97 -7.44
N MET A 95 -6.79 -8.89 -7.78
CA MET A 95 -7.09 -7.55 -7.25
C MET A 95 -8.52 -7.14 -7.58
N LYS A 96 -8.95 -7.34 -8.84
CA LYS A 96 -10.29 -6.97 -9.30
C LYS A 96 -11.37 -7.72 -8.53
N GLU A 97 -11.23 -9.04 -8.38
CA GLU A 97 -12.18 -9.87 -7.63
C GLU A 97 -12.28 -9.42 -6.17
N GLN A 98 -11.15 -9.12 -5.52
CA GLN A 98 -11.12 -8.63 -4.14
C GLN A 98 -11.79 -7.26 -4.00
N VAL A 99 -11.55 -6.33 -4.93
CA VAL A 99 -12.21 -5.02 -4.96
C VAL A 99 -13.71 -5.16 -5.16
N GLU A 100 -14.16 -6.00 -6.11
CA GLU A 100 -15.58 -6.26 -6.35
C GLU A 100 -16.25 -6.89 -5.12
N HIS A 101 -15.57 -7.81 -4.43
CA HIS A 101 -16.05 -8.39 -3.18
C HIS A 101 -16.22 -7.33 -2.08
N VAL A 102 -15.21 -6.46 -1.89
CA VAL A 102 -15.26 -5.36 -0.90
C VAL A 102 -16.39 -4.37 -1.21
N LEU A 103 -16.61 -4.06 -2.49
CA LEU A 103 -17.65 -3.11 -2.92
C LEU A 103 -19.06 -3.72 -2.93
N SER A 104 -19.21 -5.04 -3.10
CA SER A 104 -20.52 -5.72 -3.21
C SER A 104 -21.10 -6.22 -1.89
N GLY A 105 -20.30 -6.33 -0.82
CA GLY A 105 -20.74 -6.83 0.49
C GLY A 105 -20.22 -5.97 1.65
N GLY A 106 -21.10 -5.11 2.18
CA GLY A 106 -20.82 -4.18 3.28
C GLY A 106 -20.41 -4.85 4.60
N SER A 107 -19.54 -4.16 5.35
CA SER A 107 -19.21 -4.37 6.77
C SER A 107 -19.15 -5.84 7.24
N ASN A 108 -17.96 -6.45 7.23
CA ASN A 108 -17.33 -6.96 8.47
C ASN A 108 -15.97 -7.66 8.28
N PHE A 109 -14.99 -7.11 9.01
CA PHE A 109 -13.87 -7.72 9.75
C PHE A 109 -12.86 -8.63 9.03
N TYR A 110 -11.67 -8.08 8.76
CA TYR A 110 -10.42 -8.79 9.03
C TYR A 110 -9.85 -8.28 10.36
N SER A 111 -9.92 -9.13 11.38
CA SER A 111 -9.12 -9.03 12.60
C SER A 111 -7.68 -9.48 12.28
N PHE A 112 -6.71 -8.63 12.63
CA PHE A 112 -5.28 -8.94 12.66
C PHE A 112 -4.95 -9.99 13.72
#